data_AF-A0A947TST5-F1
#
_entry.id   AF-A0A947TST5-F1
#
_cell.length_a   1.000
_cell.length_b   1.000
_cell.length_c   1.000
_cell.angle_alpha   90.00
_cell.angle_beta   90.00
_cell.angle_gamma   90.00
#
_symmetry.space_group_name_H-M   'P 1'
#
loop_
_entity.id
_entity.type
_entity.pdbx_description
1 polymer ?
#
loop_
_entity_poly.entity_id
_entity_poly.type
_entity_poly.pdbx_seq_one_letter_code
_entity_poly.pdbx_strand_id
1 'polypeptide(L)'
;MILPDWPAPARVKCLMTTRAGGVSQAPWGSLNLGDHVGDDPVHVAANRARLCRQLPAEPGWLKQVHSARVVELGREPNREADAALTRQPVQVCAVLTADCLPVLLCDRAGSVVAAAHAGWRGLADGVLEATVAALQVPPEGILAWMGAAIGPQAFEVGDEVRQAFVAQHAEASVAFVPQPTPGKWLADIYQLARIRLKHAGVQAIYGGGRCTFNEADSFYSYRRDGVTGRMAALIWLE
;
A
#
# COMPACT_ATOMS: atom_id res chain seq x y z
N MET A 1 10.82 -7.28 8.75
CA MET A 1 9.59 -7.56 7.95
C MET A 1 8.41 -7.69 8.90
N ILE A 2 7.20 -7.48 8.39
CA ILE A 2 5.93 -7.59 9.10
C ILE A 2 5.11 -8.65 8.39
N LEU A 3 4.55 -9.57 9.16
CA LEU A 3 3.54 -10.51 8.69
C LEU A 3 2.16 -9.91 9.00
N PRO A 4 1.27 -9.76 7.99
CA PRO A 4 -0.09 -9.31 8.22
C PRO A 4 -0.83 -10.18 9.25
N ASP A 5 -1.37 -9.54 10.28
CA ASP A 5 -2.27 -10.17 11.25
C ASP A 5 -3.73 -10.05 10.75
N TRP A 6 -4.19 -11.11 10.11
CA TRP A 6 -5.52 -11.24 9.52
C TRP A 6 -5.84 -12.73 9.22
N PRO A 7 -7.12 -13.14 9.13
CA PRO A 7 -7.51 -14.53 8.92
C PRO A 7 -7.50 -14.92 7.43
N ALA A 8 -6.41 -14.58 6.71
CA ALA A 8 -6.27 -14.97 5.32
C ALA A 8 -6.17 -16.51 5.15
N PRO A 9 -6.67 -17.08 4.04
CA PRO A 9 -6.56 -18.51 3.77
C PRO A 9 -5.11 -18.99 3.79
N ALA A 10 -4.85 -20.23 4.21
CA ALA A 10 -3.49 -20.75 4.37
C ALA A 10 -2.61 -20.67 3.10
N ARG A 11 -3.24 -20.77 1.92
CA ARG A 11 -2.59 -20.63 0.60
C ARG A 11 -2.29 -19.18 0.20
N VAL A 12 -2.87 -18.20 0.87
CA VAL A 12 -2.57 -16.78 0.66
C VAL A 12 -1.40 -16.43 1.55
N LYS A 13 -0.30 -16.02 0.92
CA LYS A 13 0.89 -15.54 1.64
C LYS A 13 1.09 -14.07 1.38
N CYS A 14 1.58 -13.38 2.39
CA CYS A 14 1.78 -11.96 2.34
C CYS A 14 2.85 -11.51 3.33
N LEU A 15 3.52 -10.41 3.01
CA LEU A 15 4.45 -9.76 3.91
C LEU A 15 4.55 -8.27 3.57
N MET A 16 5.02 -7.49 4.53
CA MET A 16 5.49 -6.13 4.29
C MET A 16 6.94 -6.00 4.74
N THR A 17 7.79 -5.40 3.89
CA THR A 17 9.19 -5.16 4.24
C THR A 17 9.35 -3.97 5.20
N THR A 18 10.46 -3.94 5.90
CA THR A 18 10.90 -2.83 6.77
C THR A 18 12.15 -2.20 6.15
N ARG A 19 12.61 -1.06 6.65
CA ARG A 19 13.84 -0.43 6.16
C ARG A 19 15.13 -1.20 6.48
N ALA A 20 15.08 -2.16 7.40
CA ALA A 20 16.22 -2.95 7.87
C ALA A 20 16.54 -4.17 6.97
N GLY A 21 17.81 -4.59 6.95
CA GLY A 21 18.26 -5.86 6.36
C GLY A 21 18.83 -5.76 4.94
N GLY A 22 19.07 -4.56 4.42
CA GLY A 22 19.62 -4.33 3.09
C GLY A 22 21.09 -3.93 3.06
N VAL A 23 21.51 -3.32 1.94
CA VAL A 23 22.88 -2.87 1.69
C VAL A 23 22.99 -1.41 1.28
N SER A 24 21.87 -0.73 1.04
CA SER A 24 21.88 0.68 0.65
C SER A 24 22.48 1.55 1.76
N GLN A 25 23.14 2.62 1.35
CA GLN A 25 23.70 3.62 2.27
C GLN A 25 22.71 4.77 2.50
N ALA A 26 23.02 5.65 3.44
CA ALA A 26 22.21 6.86 3.65
C ALA A 26 22.11 7.70 2.35
N PRO A 27 20.95 8.32 2.08
CA PRO A 27 19.73 8.34 2.90
C PRO A 27 18.79 7.11 2.71
N TRP A 28 19.16 6.13 1.91
CA TRP A 28 18.37 4.92 1.62
C TRP A 28 18.70 3.73 2.53
N GLY A 29 19.40 3.97 3.64
CA GLY A 29 19.81 2.93 4.59
C GLY A 29 18.60 2.20 5.21
N SER A 30 18.42 0.88 5.03
CA SER A 30 19.29 -0.13 4.39
C SER A 30 18.63 -0.94 3.25
N LEU A 31 17.39 -1.40 3.41
CA LEU A 31 16.67 -2.26 2.45
C LEU A 31 15.77 -1.44 1.54
N ASN A 32 16.36 -0.54 0.74
CA ASN A 32 15.60 0.19 -0.27
C ASN A 32 15.28 -0.70 -1.47
N LEU A 33 13.99 -0.74 -1.85
CA LEU A 33 13.48 -1.50 -2.99
C LEU A 33 13.05 -0.61 -4.16
N GLY A 34 13.08 0.72 -3.99
CA GLY A 34 12.74 1.70 -5.02
C GLY A 34 13.94 1.99 -5.92
N ASP A 35 13.75 1.86 -7.23
CA ASP A 35 14.73 2.13 -8.30
C ASP A 35 14.62 3.56 -8.87
N HIS A 36 13.62 4.33 -8.42
CA HIS A 36 13.28 5.66 -8.93
C HIS A 36 13.52 6.77 -7.90
N VAL A 37 14.26 6.48 -6.84
CA VAL A 37 14.44 7.37 -5.67
C VAL A 37 15.86 7.89 -5.48
N GLY A 38 16.73 7.63 -6.46
CA GLY A 38 18.10 8.16 -6.53
C GLY A 38 19.19 7.30 -5.86
N ASP A 39 18.85 6.11 -5.35
CA ASP A 39 19.81 5.18 -4.76
C ASP A 39 20.69 4.50 -5.84
N ASP A 40 21.80 3.91 -5.41
CA ASP A 40 22.68 3.12 -6.27
C ASP A 40 21.90 1.91 -6.85
N PRO A 41 21.78 1.77 -8.19
CA PRO A 41 21.10 0.65 -8.81
C PRO A 41 21.63 -0.73 -8.39
N VAL A 42 22.92 -0.85 -8.07
CA VAL A 42 23.54 -2.10 -7.60
C VAL A 42 23.03 -2.45 -6.20
N HIS A 43 22.89 -1.47 -5.30
CA HIS A 43 22.31 -1.69 -3.98
C HIS A 43 20.83 -2.07 -4.07
N VAL A 44 20.05 -1.38 -4.91
CA VAL A 44 18.63 -1.70 -5.12
C VAL A 44 18.47 -3.11 -5.69
N ALA A 45 19.29 -3.51 -6.67
CA ALA A 45 19.29 -4.86 -7.22
C ALA A 45 19.64 -5.90 -6.15
N ALA A 46 20.66 -5.65 -5.31
CA ALA A 46 21.03 -6.55 -4.21
C ALA A 46 19.93 -6.68 -3.15
N ASN A 47 19.23 -5.58 -2.83
CA ASN A 47 18.10 -5.58 -1.90
C ASN A 47 16.90 -6.34 -2.47
N ARG A 48 16.57 -6.14 -3.75
CA ARG A 48 15.52 -6.91 -4.43
C ARG A 48 15.88 -8.41 -4.48
N ALA A 49 17.14 -8.76 -4.78
CA ALA A 49 17.59 -10.16 -4.75
C ALA A 49 17.52 -10.79 -3.34
N ARG A 50 17.77 -10.01 -2.27
CA ARG A 50 17.54 -10.46 -0.87
C ARG A 50 16.07 -10.74 -0.60
N LEU A 51 15.17 -9.89 -1.10
CA LEU A 51 13.74 -10.10 -0.99
C LEU A 51 13.28 -11.33 -1.80
N CYS A 52 13.70 -11.46 -3.05
CA CYS A 52 13.30 -12.57 -3.93
C CYS A 52 13.65 -13.96 -3.39
N ARG A 53 14.71 -14.09 -2.57
CA ARG A 53 15.04 -15.36 -1.89
C ARG A 53 13.95 -15.88 -0.93
N GLN A 54 12.99 -15.03 -0.59
CA GLN A 54 11.88 -15.34 0.32
C GLN A 54 10.53 -15.42 -0.41
N LEU A 55 10.55 -15.29 -1.74
CA LEU A 55 9.36 -15.23 -2.58
C LEU A 55 9.37 -16.39 -3.58
N PRO A 56 8.20 -16.84 -4.04
CA PRO A 56 8.14 -17.91 -5.03
C PRO A 56 8.54 -17.45 -6.44
N ALA A 57 8.49 -16.14 -6.72
CA ALA A 57 8.94 -15.53 -7.96
C ALA A 57 9.30 -14.05 -7.75
N GLU A 58 9.85 -13.41 -8.78
CA GLU A 58 10.06 -11.97 -8.78
C GLU A 58 8.72 -11.20 -8.65
N PRO A 59 8.67 -10.15 -7.82
CA PRO A 59 7.49 -9.29 -7.74
C PRO A 59 7.13 -8.63 -9.06
N GLY A 60 5.83 -8.58 -9.35
CA GLY A 60 5.27 -7.81 -10.46
C GLY A 60 5.30 -6.31 -10.16
N TRP A 61 6.49 -5.69 -10.18
CA TRP A 61 6.66 -4.28 -9.89
C TRP A 61 5.84 -3.40 -10.83
N LEU A 62 5.20 -2.37 -10.25
CA LEU A 62 4.41 -1.39 -10.98
C LEU A 62 5.17 -0.08 -11.15
N LYS A 63 4.90 0.60 -12.26
CA LYS A 63 5.20 2.03 -12.41
C LYS A 63 4.03 2.80 -11.77
N GLN A 64 4.11 2.98 -10.45
CA GLN A 64 3.08 3.67 -9.66
C GLN A 64 3.03 5.15 -10.00
N VAL A 65 1.84 5.66 -10.29
CA VAL A 65 1.61 7.05 -10.74
C VAL A 65 0.51 7.76 -9.93
N HIS A 66 0.11 7.19 -8.79
CA HIS A 66 -0.97 7.66 -7.93
C HIS A 66 -2.34 7.72 -8.62
N SER A 67 -2.58 6.78 -9.53
CA SER A 67 -3.86 6.56 -10.23
C SER A 67 -4.80 5.61 -9.46
N ALA A 68 -5.99 5.37 -10.04
CA ALA A 68 -6.89 4.29 -9.64
C ALA A 68 -6.78 3.04 -10.55
N ARG A 69 -5.77 2.96 -11.43
CA ARG A 69 -5.66 1.86 -12.39
C ARG A 69 -5.22 0.56 -11.71
N VAL A 70 -5.90 -0.52 -12.05
CA VAL A 70 -5.60 -1.89 -11.64
C VAL A 70 -5.15 -2.70 -12.86
N VAL A 71 -4.14 -3.56 -12.70
CA VAL A 71 -3.69 -4.48 -13.76
C VAL A 71 -3.69 -5.93 -13.30
N GLU A 72 -3.98 -6.86 -14.20
CA GLU A 72 -3.81 -8.29 -13.92
C GLU A 72 -2.41 -8.76 -14.31
N LEU A 73 -1.69 -9.41 -13.37
CA LEU A 73 -0.36 -9.93 -13.64
C LEU A 73 -0.41 -11.03 -14.71
N GLY A 74 0.49 -10.95 -15.71
CA GLY A 74 0.58 -11.92 -16.79
C GLY A 74 -0.38 -11.68 -17.96
N ARG A 75 -1.38 -10.80 -17.82
CA ARG A 75 -2.30 -10.43 -18.91
C ARG A 75 -1.91 -9.16 -19.65
N GLU A 76 -1.42 -8.16 -18.92
CA GLU A 76 -1.10 -6.85 -19.48
C GLU A 76 0.42 -6.57 -19.41
N PRO A 77 1.05 -6.17 -20.53
CA PRO A 77 2.46 -5.78 -20.52
C PRO A 77 2.67 -4.40 -19.87
N ASN A 78 1.69 -3.50 -19.97
CA ASN A 78 1.79 -2.18 -19.37
C ASN A 78 1.55 -2.22 -17.87
N ARG A 79 2.60 -1.94 -17.09
CA ARG A 79 2.61 -1.93 -15.62
C ARG A 79 2.47 -0.53 -15.00
N GLU A 80 2.09 0.49 -15.76
CA GLU A 80 1.78 1.83 -15.22
C GLU A 80 0.42 1.84 -14.50
N ALA A 81 0.42 1.49 -13.22
CA ALA A 81 -0.77 1.29 -12.42
C ALA A 81 -0.42 1.42 -10.94
N ASP A 82 -1.45 1.52 -10.09
CA ASP A 82 -1.28 1.62 -8.65
C ASP A 82 -1.90 0.43 -7.92
N ALA A 83 -2.50 -0.51 -8.63
CA ALA A 83 -2.88 -1.79 -8.08
C ALA A 83 -2.61 -2.93 -9.06
N ALA A 84 -2.33 -4.11 -8.51
CA ALA A 84 -2.19 -5.33 -9.28
C ALA A 84 -2.94 -6.47 -8.61
N LEU A 85 -3.50 -7.37 -9.42
CA LEU A 85 -4.11 -8.61 -8.96
C LEU A 85 -3.55 -9.82 -9.70
N THR A 86 -3.73 -10.99 -9.09
CA THR A 86 -3.52 -12.26 -9.77
C THR A 86 -4.43 -13.36 -9.23
N ARG A 87 -4.73 -14.31 -10.11
CA ARG A 87 -5.41 -15.60 -9.81
C ARG A 87 -4.46 -16.78 -9.99
N GLN A 88 -3.23 -16.52 -10.44
CA GLN A 88 -2.24 -17.54 -10.74
C GLN A 88 -1.36 -17.76 -9.49
N PRO A 89 -1.10 -19.03 -9.12
CA PRO A 89 -0.09 -19.35 -8.12
C PRO A 89 1.27 -18.77 -8.50
N VAL A 90 2.14 -18.57 -7.50
CA VAL A 90 3.54 -18.12 -7.63
C VAL A 90 3.71 -16.67 -8.11
N GLN A 91 2.72 -16.05 -8.76
CA GLN A 91 2.78 -14.63 -9.11
C GLN A 91 2.63 -13.73 -7.88
N VAL A 92 3.55 -12.78 -7.73
CA VAL A 92 3.60 -11.90 -6.55
C VAL A 92 3.14 -10.49 -6.91
N CYS A 93 1.98 -10.09 -6.38
CA CYS A 93 1.52 -8.70 -6.42
C CYS A 93 2.31 -7.88 -5.40
N ALA A 94 2.81 -6.71 -5.81
CA ALA A 94 3.61 -5.85 -4.95
C ALA A 94 3.35 -4.38 -5.20
N VAL A 95 3.36 -3.61 -4.11
CA VAL A 95 3.32 -2.14 -4.14
C VAL A 95 4.44 -1.58 -3.28
N LEU A 96 5.07 -0.52 -3.76
CA LEU A 96 6.17 0.20 -3.09
C LEU A 96 5.64 1.41 -2.34
N THR A 97 6.05 1.60 -1.09
CA THR A 97 5.57 2.73 -0.28
C THR A 97 6.67 3.37 0.56
N ALA A 98 6.50 4.65 0.81
CA ALA A 98 7.04 5.39 1.94
C ALA A 98 5.98 6.45 2.26
N ASP A 99 5.19 6.24 3.32
CA ASP A 99 3.99 6.97 3.74
C ASP A 99 2.66 6.63 3.07
N CYS A 100 2.61 6.45 1.74
CA CYS A 100 1.35 6.06 1.09
C CYS A 100 0.86 4.70 1.61
N LEU A 101 -0.45 4.49 1.68
CA LEU A 101 -1.05 3.32 2.29
C LEU A 101 -0.97 2.09 1.36
N PRO A 102 -0.24 1.02 1.73
CA PRO A 102 -0.40 -0.25 1.04
C PRO A 102 -1.62 -1.01 1.57
N VAL A 103 -2.47 -1.51 0.67
CA VAL A 103 -3.59 -2.39 1.01
C VAL A 103 -3.43 -3.72 0.29
N LEU A 104 -3.45 -4.82 1.03
CA LEU A 104 -3.45 -6.17 0.48
C LEU A 104 -4.87 -6.73 0.58
N LEU A 105 -5.34 -7.39 -0.48
CA LEU A 105 -6.69 -7.95 -0.55
C LEU A 105 -6.63 -9.40 -1.02
N CYS A 106 -7.51 -10.24 -0.47
CA CYS A 106 -7.78 -11.56 -1.01
C CYS A 106 -9.24 -11.94 -0.76
N ASP A 107 -9.74 -12.93 -1.49
CA ASP A 107 -11.02 -13.56 -1.16
C ASP A 107 -10.85 -14.64 -0.09
N ARG A 108 -11.95 -15.03 0.57
CA ARG A 108 -11.97 -16.09 1.58
C ARG A 108 -11.67 -17.49 1.03
N ALA A 109 -11.84 -17.74 -0.27
CA ALA A 109 -11.44 -19.02 -0.87
C ALA A 109 -9.95 -19.06 -1.23
N GLY A 110 -9.26 -17.91 -1.17
CA GLY A 110 -7.87 -17.78 -1.61
C GLY A 110 -7.71 -18.06 -3.09
N SER A 111 -8.70 -17.69 -3.91
CA SER A 111 -8.70 -17.85 -5.36
C SER A 111 -8.10 -16.64 -6.10
N VAL A 112 -8.07 -15.48 -5.46
CA VAL A 112 -7.56 -14.23 -6.03
C VAL A 112 -6.92 -13.36 -4.95
N VAL A 113 -5.83 -12.68 -5.31
CA VAL A 113 -5.14 -11.71 -4.43
C VAL A 113 -4.86 -10.42 -5.18
N ALA A 114 -4.74 -9.31 -4.45
CA ALA A 114 -4.34 -8.02 -4.99
C ALA A 114 -3.54 -7.18 -3.99
N ALA A 115 -2.68 -6.31 -4.52
CA ALA A 115 -1.98 -5.28 -3.77
C ALA A 115 -2.29 -3.91 -4.39
N ALA A 116 -2.66 -2.93 -3.57
CA ALA A 116 -3.00 -1.58 -3.97
C ALA A 116 -2.17 -0.52 -3.22
N HIS A 117 -1.66 0.45 -3.98
CA HIS A 117 -0.95 1.63 -3.54
C HIS A 117 -1.95 2.79 -3.41
N ALA A 118 -2.42 3.02 -2.19
CA ALA A 118 -3.40 4.04 -1.87
C ALA A 118 -2.73 5.29 -1.29
N GLY A 119 -1.97 6.02 -2.12
CA GLY A 119 -1.67 7.43 -1.83
C GLY A 119 -2.96 8.26 -1.85
N TRP A 120 -2.98 9.45 -1.22
CA TRP A 120 -4.24 10.19 -1.04
C TRP A 120 -4.99 10.48 -2.35
N ARG A 121 -4.28 10.72 -3.46
CA ARG A 121 -4.88 10.91 -4.79
C ARG A 121 -5.56 9.64 -5.28
N GLY A 122 -4.83 8.54 -5.42
CA GLY A 122 -5.39 7.25 -5.84
C GLY A 122 -6.51 6.76 -4.90
N LEU A 123 -6.40 7.02 -3.59
CA LEU A 123 -7.44 6.68 -2.62
C LEU A 123 -8.71 7.52 -2.82
N ALA A 124 -8.57 8.82 -3.09
CA ALA A 124 -9.70 9.69 -3.44
C ALA A 124 -10.29 9.30 -4.81
N ASP A 125 -9.46 8.93 -5.78
CA ASP A 125 -9.87 8.54 -7.13
C ASP A 125 -10.47 7.12 -7.20
N GLY A 126 -10.48 6.39 -6.08
CA GLY A 126 -11.17 5.10 -5.96
C GLY A 126 -10.34 3.87 -6.30
N VAL A 127 -9.02 3.89 -6.07
CA VAL A 127 -8.13 2.73 -6.33
C VAL A 127 -8.58 1.49 -5.55
N LEU A 128 -9.14 1.64 -4.34
CA LEU A 128 -9.60 0.50 -3.54
C LEU A 128 -10.87 -0.11 -4.12
N GLU A 129 -11.82 0.70 -4.55
CA GLU A 129 -13.06 0.27 -5.19
C GLU A 129 -12.78 -0.38 -6.55
N ALA A 130 -11.89 0.22 -7.33
CA ALA A 130 -11.43 -0.36 -8.59
C ALA A 130 -10.79 -1.73 -8.36
N THR A 131 -9.95 -1.86 -7.31
CA THR A 131 -9.32 -3.13 -6.96
C THR A 131 -10.34 -4.17 -6.51
N VAL A 132 -11.29 -3.80 -5.64
CA VAL A 132 -12.38 -4.67 -5.19
C VAL A 132 -13.22 -5.16 -6.37
N ALA A 133 -13.61 -4.27 -7.27
CA ALA A 133 -14.34 -4.64 -8.49
C ALA A 133 -13.53 -5.61 -9.37
N ALA A 134 -12.23 -5.38 -9.55
CA ALA A 134 -11.38 -6.21 -10.39
C ALA A 134 -11.14 -7.64 -9.85
N LEU A 135 -11.34 -7.86 -8.54
CA LEU A 135 -11.27 -9.21 -7.95
C LEU A 135 -12.38 -10.13 -8.49
N GLN A 136 -13.52 -9.57 -8.93
CA GLN A 136 -14.65 -10.32 -9.51
C GLN A 136 -15.18 -11.42 -8.56
N VAL A 137 -15.27 -11.09 -7.28
CA VAL A 137 -15.86 -11.91 -6.21
C VAL A 137 -16.82 -11.05 -5.38
N PRO A 138 -17.78 -11.64 -4.65
CA PRO A 138 -18.65 -10.87 -3.76
C PRO A 138 -17.83 -10.09 -2.72
N PRO A 139 -18.04 -8.77 -2.56
CA PRO A 139 -17.22 -7.93 -1.67
C PRO A 139 -17.21 -8.35 -0.20
N GLU A 140 -18.31 -8.93 0.30
CA GLU A 140 -18.41 -9.50 1.65
C GLU A 140 -17.48 -10.70 1.87
N GLY A 141 -17.05 -11.34 0.79
CA GLY A 141 -16.08 -12.42 0.75
C GLY A 141 -14.62 -11.94 0.70
N ILE A 142 -14.37 -10.63 0.64
CA ILE A 142 -13.03 -10.06 0.56
C ILE A 142 -12.51 -9.73 1.97
N LEU A 143 -11.24 -10.08 2.20
CA LEU A 143 -10.44 -9.64 3.33
C LEU A 143 -9.50 -8.54 2.84
N ALA A 144 -9.36 -7.47 3.62
CA ALA A 144 -8.41 -6.39 3.35
C ALA A 144 -7.48 -6.19 4.54
N TRP A 145 -6.19 -6.05 4.29
CA TRP A 145 -5.19 -5.68 5.30
C TRP A 145 -4.50 -4.38 4.91
N MET A 146 -4.47 -3.44 5.85
CA MET A 146 -3.79 -2.16 5.72
C MET A 146 -2.41 -2.22 6.36
N GLY A 147 -1.37 -2.06 5.54
CA GLY A 147 0.01 -2.05 6.02
C GLY A 147 0.43 -0.71 6.61
N ALA A 148 1.74 -0.52 6.83
CA ALA A 148 2.25 0.70 7.42
C ALA A 148 2.18 1.87 6.43
N ALA A 149 1.54 2.95 6.87
CA ALA A 149 1.38 4.22 6.18
C ALA A 149 1.73 5.37 7.15
N ILE A 150 1.67 6.61 6.67
CA ILE A 150 1.75 7.78 7.56
C ILE A 150 0.49 7.84 8.44
N GLY A 151 0.69 7.93 9.74
CA GLY A 151 -0.39 7.91 10.73
C GLY A 151 -1.11 9.25 10.90
N PRO A 152 -2.27 9.25 11.57
CA PRO A 152 -3.13 10.44 11.72
C PRO A 152 -2.49 11.56 12.53
N GLN A 153 -1.44 11.28 13.31
CA GLN A 153 -0.72 12.28 14.08
C GLN A 153 0.36 13.02 13.27
N ALA A 154 0.66 12.57 12.04
CA ALA A 154 1.75 13.09 11.22
C ALA A 154 1.31 13.51 9.81
N PHE A 155 0.15 13.03 9.35
CA PHE A 155 -0.30 13.28 7.98
C PHE A 155 -1.04 14.62 7.85
N GLU A 156 -0.29 15.71 7.96
CA GLU A 156 -0.83 17.05 7.67
C GLU A 156 -1.10 17.22 6.17
N VAL A 157 -2.27 17.76 5.82
CA VAL A 157 -2.76 18.03 4.47
C VAL A 157 -3.50 19.38 4.41
N GLY A 158 -3.76 19.89 3.21
CA GLY A 158 -4.57 21.09 2.99
C GLY A 158 -6.06 20.81 2.77
N ASP A 159 -6.84 21.88 2.66
CA ASP A 159 -8.29 21.83 2.36
C ASP A 159 -8.61 21.03 1.10
N GLU A 160 -7.74 21.07 0.08
CA GLU A 160 -7.93 20.35 -1.18
C GLU A 160 -8.06 18.84 -0.97
N VAL A 161 -7.27 18.28 -0.04
CA VAL A 161 -7.32 16.85 0.26
C VAL A 161 -8.62 16.53 1.00
N ARG A 162 -8.97 17.33 2.01
CA ARG A 162 -10.23 17.13 2.76
C ARG A 162 -11.45 17.21 1.83
N GLN A 163 -11.50 18.20 0.95
CA GLN A 163 -12.59 18.39 0.00
C GLN A 163 -12.70 17.22 -0.97
N ALA A 164 -11.58 16.69 -1.49
CA ALA A 164 -11.58 15.54 -2.40
C ALA A 164 -12.26 14.30 -1.80
N PHE A 165 -12.12 14.08 -0.49
CA PHE A 165 -12.77 12.97 0.21
C PHE A 165 -14.21 13.27 0.61
N VAL A 166 -14.47 14.43 1.23
CA VAL A 166 -15.79 14.79 1.75
C VAL A 166 -16.82 14.97 0.64
N ALA A 167 -16.41 15.45 -0.54
CA ALA A 167 -17.29 15.61 -1.70
C ALA A 167 -17.82 14.27 -2.22
N GLN A 168 -17.09 13.17 -2.02
CA GLN A 168 -17.51 11.83 -2.43
C GLN A 168 -18.31 11.12 -1.33
N HIS A 169 -17.84 11.23 -0.08
CA HIS A 169 -18.49 10.65 1.09
C HIS A 169 -18.46 11.66 2.24
N ALA A 170 -19.60 12.24 2.60
CA ALA A 170 -19.67 13.26 3.65
C ALA A 170 -19.14 12.78 5.01
N GLU A 171 -19.29 11.49 5.30
CA GLU A 171 -18.75 10.83 6.50
C GLU A 171 -17.22 10.85 6.57
N ALA A 172 -16.51 11.02 5.45
CA ALA A 172 -15.05 11.15 5.46
C ALA A 172 -14.55 12.35 6.27
N SER A 173 -15.41 13.32 6.57
CA SER A 173 -15.10 14.46 7.44
C SER A 173 -14.56 14.06 8.81
N VAL A 174 -14.97 12.89 9.35
CA VAL A 174 -14.48 12.38 10.65
C VAL A 174 -13.02 11.98 10.64
N ALA A 175 -12.43 11.78 9.46
CA ALA A 175 -11.03 11.41 9.29
C ALA A 175 -10.10 12.62 9.26
N PHE A 176 -10.59 13.84 9.51
CA PHE A 176 -9.80 15.07 9.48
C PHE A 176 -9.92 15.84 10.79
N VAL A 177 -8.77 16.15 11.40
CA VAL A 177 -8.69 16.97 12.61
C VAL A 177 -8.12 18.35 12.26
N PRO A 178 -8.84 19.46 12.50
CA PRO A 178 -8.36 20.80 12.17
C PRO A 178 -7.08 21.13 12.95
N GLN A 179 -6.15 21.82 12.30
CA GLN A 179 -4.91 22.31 12.91
C GLN A 179 -4.99 23.81 13.22
N PRO A 180 -4.11 24.34 14.10
CA PRO A 180 -4.08 25.76 14.42
C PRO A 180 -3.88 26.67 13.20
N THR A 181 -3.17 26.19 12.18
CA THR A 181 -3.05 26.88 10.90
C THR A 181 -4.34 26.72 10.08
N PRO A 182 -5.02 27.81 9.69
CA PRO A 182 -6.23 27.72 8.87
C PRO A 182 -5.99 26.95 7.57
N GLY A 183 -6.95 26.09 7.21
CA GLY A 183 -6.89 25.25 6.02
C GLY A 183 -5.92 24.07 6.11
N LYS A 184 -5.36 23.79 7.30
CA LYS A 184 -4.56 22.60 7.57
C LYS A 184 -5.32 21.59 8.42
N TRP A 185 -5.11 20.32 8.08
CA TRP A 185 -5.79 19.19 8.70
C TRP A 185 -4.78 18.07 8.94
N LEU A 186 -4.91 17.38 10.06
CA LEU A 186 -4.35 16.05 10.22
C LEU A 186 -5.35 15.04 9.65
N ALA A 187 -4.93 14.27 8.65
CA ALA A 187 -5.76 13.28 7.98
C ALA A 187 -5.46 11.85 8.47
N ASP A 188 -6.50 11.08 8.74
CA ASP A 188 -6.40 9.65 9.04
C ASP A 188 -6.60 8.82 7.77
N ILE A 189 -5.50 8.45 7.11
CA ILE A 189 -5.54 7.67 5.88
C ILE A 189 -6.14 6.26 6.07
N TYR A 190 -6.04 5.70 7.28
CA TYR A 190 -6.64 4.40 7.59
C TYR A 190 -8.15 4.53 7.71
N GLN A 191 -8.65 5.57 8.37
CA GLN A 191 -10.09 5.82 8.47
C GLN A 191 -10.69 6.13 7.09
N LEU A 192 -9.99 6.92 6.26
CA LEU A 192 -10.39 7.15 4.88
C LEU A 192 -10.50 5.83 4.10
N ALA A 193 -9.47 4.98 4.15
CA ALA A 193 -9.50 3.69 3.48
C ALA A 193 -10.61 2.76 4.00
N ARG A 194 -10.87 2.73 5.32
CA ARG A 194 -12.00 1.99 5.89
C ARG A 194 -13.35 2.43 5.33
N ILE A 195 -13.56 3.73 5.17
CA ILE A 195 -14.79 4.29 4.58
C ILE A 195 -14.94 3.80 3.13
N ARG A 196 -13.88 3.95 2.31
CA ARG A 196 -13.90 3.51 0.90
C ARG A 196 -14.16 2.01 0.76
N LEU A 197 -13.46 1.18 1.53
CA LEU A 197 -13.63 -0.27 1.54
C LEU A 197 -15.04 -0.70 1.95
N LYS A 198 -15.61 -0.08 3.00
CA LYS A 198 -16.98 -0.35 3.44
C LYS A 198 -18.01 0.03 2.38
N HIS A 199 -17.84 1.17 1.71
CA HIS A 199 -18.69 1.57 0.58
C HIS A 199 -18.58 0.60 -0.60
N ALA A 200 -17.41 -0.02 -0.81
CA ALA A 200 -17.23 -1.09 -1.78
C ALA A 200 -17.81 -2.45 -1.33
N GLY A 201 -18.38 -2.55 -0.13
CA GLY A 201 -18.98 -3.76 0.44
C GLY A 201 -18.01 -4.64 1.24
N VAL A 202 -16.74 -4.26 1.38
CA VAL A 202 -15.75 -5.01 2.16
C VAL A 202 -15.93 -4.74 3.65
N GLN A 203 -16.23 -5.79 4.41
CA GLN A 203 -16.48 -5.69 5.86
C GLN A 203 -15.28 -6.11 6.71
N ALA A 204 -14.46 -7.03 6.20
CA ALA A 204 -13.36 -7.63 6.95
C ALA A 204 -12.05 -6.86 6.69
N ILE A 205 -11.80 -5.83 7.51
CA ILE A 205 -10.67 -4.89 7.33
C ILE A 205 -9.74 -4.92 8.54
N TYR A 206 -8.50 -5.32 8.32
CA TYR A 206 -7.46 -5.55 9.34
C TYR A 206 -6.28 -4.58 9.18
N GLY A 207 -5.36 -4.60 10.15
CA GLY A 207 -4.20 -3.72 10.16
C GLY A 207 -4.55 -2.24 10.40
N GLY A 208 -3.68 -1.35 9.93
CA GLY A 208 -3.84 0.11 10.05
C GLY A 208 -3.46 0.71 11.41
N GLY A 209 -2.44 0.15 12.07
CA GLY A 209 -1.99 0.58 13.41
C GLY A 209 -0.53 1.03 13.47
N ARG A 210 0.10 1.32 12.33
CA ARG A 210 1.52 1.71 12.25
C ARG A 210 1.68 3.12 11.70
N CYS A 211 2.79 3.79 11.99
CA CYS A 211 3.08 5.12 11.47
C CYS A 211 4.51 5.18 10.91
N THR A 212 4.63 5.26 9.59
CA THR A 212 5.94 5.34 8.90
C THR A 212 6.77 6.55 9.31
N PHE A 213 6.10 7.67 9.61
CA PHE A 213 6.75 8.90 10.05
C PHE A 213 7.32 8.76 11.48
N ASN A 214 6.52 8.27 12.42
CA ASN A 214 6.90 8.17 13.84
C ASN A 214 7.86 6.99 14.13
N GLU A 215 7.72 5.88 13.40
CA GLU A 215 8.50 4.66 13.64
C GLU A 215 9.76 4.62 12.74
N ALA A 216 10.64 5.61 12.90
CA ALA A 216 11.80 5.84 12.02
C ALA A 216 12.78 4.67 11.94
N ASP A 217 12.92 3.87 12.99
CA ASP A 217 13.78 2.69 13.02
C ASP A 217 13.23 1.55 12.13
N SER A 218 11.91 1.53 11.90
CA SER A 218 11.22 0.46 11.16
C SER A 218 10.97 0.81 9.70
N PHE A 219 10.72 2.09 9.39
CA PHE A 219 10.21 2.50 8.08
C PHE A 219 10.88 3.74 7.49
N TYR A 220 10.97 3.77 6.17
CA TYR A 220 11.18 5.00 5.41
C TYR A 220 9.91 5.86 5.46
N SER A 221 10.10 7.18 5.48
CA SER A 221 9.02 8.16 5.39
C SER A 221 9.47 9.32 4.51
N TYR A 222 8.76 9.54 3.40
CA TYR A 222 9.03 10.66 2.50
C TYR A 222 8.74 12.00 3.20
N ARG A 223 7.69 12.06 4.01
CA ARG A 223 7.31 13.24 4.80
C ARG A 223 8.39 13.63 5.79
N ARG A 224 9.09 12.65 6.38
CA ARG A 224 10.17 12.89 7.35
C ARG A 224 11.49 13.24 6.66
N ASP A 225 11.88 12.45 5.66
CA ASP A 225 13.26 12.43 5.17
C ASP A 225 13.42 13.10 3.80
N GLY A 226 12.33 13.31 3.05
CA GLY A 226 12.35 13.75 1.66
C GLY A 226 12.95 12.68 0.74
N VAL A 227 14.27 12.72 0.54
CA VAL A 227 14.98 11.70 -0.25
C VAL A 227 15.22 10.48 0.63
N THR A 228 14.56 9.36 0.33
CA THR A 228 14.59 8.14 1.16
C THR A 228 14.19 6.90 0.37
N GLY A 229 14.34 5.72 0.98
CA GLY A 229 14.02 4.43 0.37
C GLY A 229 12.52 4.14 0.25
N ARG A 230 12.20 2.96 -0.29
CA ARG A 230 10.83 2.41 -0.36
C ARG A 230 10.77 1.03 0.27
N MET A 231 9.76 0.80 1.10
CA MET A 231 9.32 -0.54 1.51
C MET A 231 8.40 -1.13 0.45
N ALA A 232 8.10 -2.43 0.56
CA ALA A 232 7.14 -3.12 -0.29
C ALA A 232 6.11 -3.87 0.57
N ALA A 233 4.84 -3.86 0.17
CA ALA A 233 3.83 -4.80 0.63
C ALA A 233 3.54 -5.78 -0.50
N LEU A 234 3.56 -7.08 -0.18
CA LEU A 234 3.48 -8.16 -1.16
C LEU A 234 2.43 -9.19 -0.76
N ILE A 235 1.76 -9.77 -1.75
CA ILE A 235 0.80 -10.86 -1.59
C ILE A 235 0.84 -11.81 -2.79
N TRP A 236 0.69 -13.10 -2.55
CA TRP A 236 0.64 -14.13 -3.60
C TRP A 236 -0.19 -15.34 -3.17
N LEU A 237 -0.49 -16.19 -4.14
CA LEU A 237 -1.05 -17.51 -3.95
C LEU A 237 0.09 -18.53 -4.00
N GLU A 238 0.23 -19.36 -2.97
CA GLU A 238 1.01 -20.60 -3.04
C GLU A 238 0.35 -21.64 -3.96
#